data_AF-A0A380FFC2-F1
#
_entry.id   AF-A0A380FFC2-F1
#
_cell.length_a   1.000
_cell.length_b   1.000
_cell.length_c   1.000
_cell.angle_alpha   90.00
_cell.angle_beta   90.00
_cell.angle_gamma   90.00
#
_symmetry.space_group_name_H-M   'P 1'
#
loop_
_entity.id
_entity.type
_entity.pdbx_description
1 polymer ?
#
loop_
_entity_poly.entity_id
_entity_poly.type
_entity_poly.pdbx_seq_one_letter_code
_entity_poly.pdbx_strand_id
1 'polypeptide(L)'
;MVFGRIGRLAFRRIQNVEGIDVVAVNDLTDDEMLAHLLKYDTMQGRFTGEVEVEKDGFRVNGQEVKSFSEPDPSKLPWGGLRHRCSIRMYWFLR
;
A
#
# COMPACT_ATOMS: atom_id res chain seq x y z
N MET A 1 -2.43 3.78 7.51
CA MET A 1 -1.32 2.81 7.61
C MET A 1 -0.03 3.58 7.45
N VAL A 2 1.12 3.07 7.90
CA VAL A 2 2.43 3.55 7.43
C VAL A 2 2.98 2.43 6.57
N PHE A 3 3.40 2.72 5.34
CA PHE A 3 3.87 1.75 4.36
C PHE A 3 5.33 1.35 4.60
N GLY A 4 5.63 1.08 5.88
CA GLY A 4 6.89 0.54 6.34
C GLY A 4 7.06 -0.94 5.98
N ARG A 5 8.03 -1.58 6.62
CA ARG A 5 8.44 -2.96 6.32
C ARG A 5 7.31 -3.98 6.40
N ILE A 6 6.49 -3.93 7.46
CA ILE A 6 5.33 -4.83 7.62
C ILE A 6 4.23 -4.51 6.61
N GLY A 7 3.96 -3.23 6.34
CA GLY A 7 2.98 -2.80 5.35
C GLY A 7 3.30 -3.32 3.95
N ARG A 8 4.55 -3.20 3.51
CA ARG A 8 5.01 -3.73 2.22
C ARG A 8 4.93 -5.25 2.16
N LEU A 9 5.33 -5.95 3.23
CA LEU A 9 5.21 -7.41 3.32
C LEU A 9 3.75 -7.88 3.22
N ALA A 10 2.87 -7.23 3.97
CA ALA A 10 1.44 -7.52 3.95
C ALA A 10 0.86 -7.27 2.55
N PHE A 11 1.20 -6.13 1.93
CA PHE A 11 0.80 -5.80 0.57
C PHE A 11 1.24 -6.90 -0.43
N ARG A 12 2.52 -7.28 -0.42
CA ARG A 12 3.04 -8.35 -1.29
C ARG A 12 2.32 -9.69 -1.10
N ARG A 13 1.94 -10.02 0.14
CA ARG A 13 1.18 -11.25 0.43
C ARG A 13 -0.25 -11.17 -0.07
N ILE A 14 -0.92 -10.04 0.15
CA ILE A 14 -2.31 -9.80 -0.29
C ILE A 14 -2.43 -9.92 -1.82
N GLN A 15 -1.41 -9.50 -2.56
CA GLN A 15 -1.37 -9.65 -4.03
C GLN A 15 -1.46 -11.11 -4.52
N ASN A 16 -1.22 -12.09 -3.65
CA ASN A 16 -1.34 -13.51 -3.97
C ASN A 16 -2.61 -14.15 -3.36
N VAL A 17 -3.49 -13.36 -2.74
CA VAL A 17 -4.71 -13.84 -2.10
C VAL A 17 -5.91 -13.40 -2.94
N GLU A 18 -6.65 -14.37 -3.45
CA GLU A 18 -7.88 -14.10 -4.22
C GLU A 18 -8.96 -13.48 -3.31
N GLY A 19 -9.65 -12.45 -3.83
CA GLY A 19 -10.76 -11.80 -3.13
C GLY A 19 -10.36 -10.67 -2.16
N ILE A 20 -9.06 -10.34 -2.05
CA ILE A 20 -8.58 -9.21 -1.26
C ILE A 20 -7.80 -8.26 -2.16
N ASP A 21 -8.33 -7.04 -2.32
CA ASP A 21 -7.68 -5.96 -3.07
C ASP A 21 -7.27 -4.82 -2.13
N VAL A 22 -6.07 -4.29 -2.31
CA VAL A 22 -5.61 -3.09 -1.59
C VAL A 22 -5.94 -1.87 -2.43
N VAL A 23 -6.87 -1.04 -1.95
CA VAL A 23 -7.33 0.16 -2.69
C VAL A 23 -6.55 1.42 -2.36
N ALA A 24 -5.91 1.46 -1.19
CA ALA A 24 -5.19 2.63 -0.72
C ALA A 24 -4.13 2.28 0.33
N VAL A 25 -3.05 3.04 0.31
CA VAL A 25 -1.98 3.02 1.31
C VAL A 25 -1.76 4.44 1.81
N ASN A 26 -1.15 4.56 3.00
CA ASN A 26 -0.74 5.86 3.51
C ASN A 26 0.72 5.77 3.93
N ASP A 27 1.50 6.76 3.53
CA ASP A 27 2.91 6.91 3.89
C ASP A 27 3.34 8.36 3.67
N LEU A 28 4.26 8.84 4.51
CA LEU A 28 4.77 10.21 4.42
C LEU A 28 5.86 10.37 3.36
N THR A 29 6.23 9.28 2.68
CA THR A 29 7.25 9.24 1.64
C THR A 29 6.61 9.35 0.25
N ASP A 30 7.35 9.90 -0.71
CA ASP A 30 6.93 10.03 -2.11
C ASP A 30 6.57 8.69 -2.78
N ASP A 31 5.62 8.73 -3.71
CA ASP A 31 5.10 7.56 -4.44
C ASP A 31 6.18 6.80 -5.20
N GLU A 32 7.13 7.52 -5.80
CA GLU A 32 8.27 6.93 -6.49
C GLU A 32 9.12 6.08 -5.54
N MET A 33 9.36 6.58 -4.33
CA MET A 33 10.11 5.87 -3.30
C MET A 33 9.33 4.66 -2.80
N LEU A 34 8.02 4.79 -2.58
CA LEU A 34 7.17 3.66 -2.18
C LEU A 34 7.16 2.56 -3.24
N ALA A 35 7.01 2.92 -4.51
CA ALA A 35 7.06 1.98 -5.62
C ALA A 35 8.44 1.32 -5.74
N HIS A 36 9.52 2.07 -5.54
CA HIS A 36 10.87 1.53 -5.53
C HIS A 36 11.08 0.53 -4.39
N LEU A 37 10.70 0.89 -3.15
CA LEU A 37 10.78 0.01 -1.98
C LEU A 37 9.86 -1.21 -2.11
N LEU A 38 8.75 -1.08 -2.83
CA LEU A 38 7.88 -2.21 -3.14
C LEU A 38 8.53 -3.13 -4.17
N LYS A 39 9.21 -2.61 -5.20
CA LYS A 39 9.93 -3.39 -6.21
C LYS A 39 11.17 -4.09 -5.64
N TYR A 40 11.94 -3.39 -4.81
CA TYR A 40 13.23 -3.84 -4.33
C TYR A 40 13.22 -3.92 -2.80
N ASP A 41 13.19 -5.15 -2.28
CA ASP A 41 13.36 -5.41 -0.84
C ASP A 41 14.61 -6.26 -0.63
N THR A 42 15.51 -5.82 0.26
CA THR A 42 16.79 -6.49 0.49
C THR A 42 16.64 -7.89 1.09
N MET A 43 15.58 -8.15 1.87
CA MET A 43 15.39 -9.46 2.52
C MET A 43 14.45 -10.38 1.75
N GLN A 44 13.44 -9.83 1.09
CA GLN A 44 12.45 -10.61 0.34
C GLN A 44 12.76 -10.69 -1.16
N GLY A 45 13.79 -9.99 -1.63
CA GLY A 45 14.14 -9.91 -3.03
C GLY A 45 13.18 -9.04 -3.85
N ARG A 46 13.28 -9.19 -5.16
CA ARG A 46 12.51 -8.42 -6.15
C ARG A 46 11.05 -8.85 -6.13
N PHE A 47 10.14 -7.88 -6.12
CA PHE A 47 8.73 -8.17 -6.31
C PHE A 47 8.48 -8.68 -7.73
N THR A 48 7.71 -9.76 -7.85
CA THR A 48 7.42 -10.45 -9.12
C THR A 48 6.36 -9.75 -9.96
N GLY A 49 5.58 -8.85 -9.37
CA GLY A 49 4.56 -8.10 -10.08
C GLY A 49 5.07 -6.83 -10.73
N GLU A 50 4.28 -6.32 -11.67
CA GLU A 50 4.51 -5.01 -12.29
C GLU A 50 4.08 -3.90 -11.32
N VAL A 51 4.91 -2.88 -11.19
CA VAL A 51 4.62 -1.70 -10.37
C VAL A 51 4.93 -0.47 -11.20
N GLU A 52 3.94 0.39 -11.39
CA GLU A 52 4.04 1.64 -12.14
C GLU A 52 3.66 2.78 -11.22
N VAL A 53 4.39 3.90 -11.26
CA VAL A 53 4.05 5.08 -10.48
C VAL A 53 2.97 5.84 -11.25
N GLU A 54 1.89 6.20 -10.57
CA GLU A 54 0.83 7.04 -11.12
C GLU A 54 0.74 8.34 -10.34
N LYS A 55 -0.04 9.30 -10.83
CA LYS A 55 -0.27 10.54 -10.12
C LYS A 55 -1.16 10.23 -8.90
N ASP A 56 -0.68 10.53 -7.69
CA ASP A 56 -1.34 10.26 -6.39
C ASP A 56 -1.41 8.76 -6.01
N GLY A 57 -0.38 7.99 -6.41
CA GLY A 57 -0.29 6.57 -6.06
C GLY A 57 0.60 5.73 -6.96
N PHE A 58 0.23 4.47 -7.10
CA PHE A 58 0.94 3.52 -7.95
C PHE A 58 0.00 2.39 -8.39
N ARG A 59 0.26 1.83 -9.57
CA ARG A 59 -0.45 0.68 -10.12
C ARG A 59 0.37 -0.58 -9.91
N VAL A 60 -0.24 -1.62 -9.34
CA VAL A 60 0.39 -2.92 -9.13
C VAL A 60 -0.39 -4.02 -9.85
N ASN A 61 0.25 -4.74 -10.77
CA ASN A 61 -0.39 -5.81 -11.56
C ASN A 61 -1.70 -5.36 -12.23
N GLY A 62 -1.74 -4.12 -12.71
CA GLY A 62 -2.95 -3.52 -13.29
C GLY A 62 -3.99 -3.00 -12.29
N GLN A 63 -3.77 -3.14 -10.98
CA GLN A 63 -4.63 -2.58 -9.93
C GLN A 63 -4.12 -1.21 -9.46
N GLU A 64 -4.98 -0.19 -9.51
CA GLU A 64 -4.66 1.15 -9.00
C GLU A 64 -4.69 1.18 -7.46
N VAL A 65 -3.61 1.65 -6.86
CA VAL A 65 -3.48 1.82 -5.41
C VAL A 65 -3.21 3.29 -5.13
N LYS A 66 -4.15 3.94 -4.42
CA LYS A 66 -3.98 5.34 -4.03
C LYS A 66 -3.00 5.46 -2.89
N SER A 67 -2.07 6.39 -2.98
CA SER A 67 -1.23 6.77 -1.85
C SER A 67 -1.80 8.02 -1.18
N PHE A 68 -1.53 8.14 0.11
CA PHE A 68 -1.84 9.34 0.87
C PHE A 68 -0.68 9.64 1.79
N SER A 69 -0.40 10.92 2.05
CA SER A 69 0.66 11.35 2.95
C SER A 69 0.10 12.10 4.15
N GLU A 70 -0.86 11.49 4.83
CA GLU A 70 -1.48 12.07 6.01
C GLU A 70 -0.94 11.45 7.30
N PRO A 71 -0.40 12.27 8.22
CA PRO A 71 0.07 11.79 9.52
C PRO A 71 -1.09 11.40 10.44
N ASP A 72 -2.25 12.03 10.29
CA ASP A 72 -3.46 11.70 11.05
C ASP A 72 -4.33 10.70 10.28
N PRO A 73 -4.39 9.42 10.72
CA PRO A 73 -5.17 8.39 10.04
C PRO A 73 -6.68 8.64 10.05
N SER A 74 -7.16 9.55 10.89
CA SER A 74 -8.58 9.91 11.03
C SER A 74 -9.04 10.86 9.93
N LYS A 75 -8.12 11.61 9.32
CA LYS A 75 -8.39 12.55 8.22
C LYS A 75 -8.45 11.89 6.85
N LEU A 76 -7.95 10.66 6.76
CA LEU A 76 -7.97 9.90 5.52
C LEU A 76 -9.40 9.60 5.09
N PRO A 77 -9.75 9.82 3.81
CA PRO A 77 -11.11 9.71 3.30
C PRO A 77 -11.52 8.24 3.08
N TRP A 78 -11.35 7.39 4.10
CA TRP A 78 -11.67 5.97 4.03
C TRP A 78 -13.12 5.75 3.57
N GLY A 79 -14.07 6.53 4.10
CA GLY A 79 -15.50 6.38 3.77
C GLY A 79 -15.86 6.63 2.29
N GLY A 80 -14.98 7.27 1.50
CA GLY A 80 -15.20 7.49 0.06
C GLY A 80 -14.58 6.42 -0.84
N LEU A 81 -13.75 5.53 -0.29
CA LEU A 81 -13.11 4.46 -1.04
C LEU A 81 -14.05 3.25 -1.06
N ARG A 82 -14.37 2.74 -2.26
CA ARG A 82 -15.26 1.59 -2.44
C ARG A 82 -14.53 0.31 -2.01
N HIS A 83 -14.63 -0.09 -0.74
CA HIS A 83 -13.91 -1.26 -0.22
C HIS A 83 -14.71 -2.55 -0.44
N ARG A 84 -14.07 -3.60 -0.98
CA ARG A 84 -14.57 -4.99 -0.87
C ARG A 84 -14.06 -5.68 0.39
N CYS A 85 -12.90 -5.24 0.91
CA CYS A 85 -12.34 -5.62 2.20
C CYS A 85 -11.47 -4.45 2.72
N SER A 86 -11.72 -3.95 3.92
CA SER A 86 -10.85 -2.96 4.58
C SER A 86 -9.97 -3.69 5.60
N ILE A 87 -8.71 -3.94 5.27
CA ILE A 87 -7.72 -4.41 6.26
C ILE A 87 -7.30 -3.20 7.11
N ARG A 88 -8.06 -2.96 8.19
CA ARG A 88 -7.68 -2.01 9.25
C ARG A 88 -6.64 -2.66 10.17
N MET A 89 -5.37 -2.57 9.79
CA MET A 89 -4.28 -2.93 10.71
C MET A 89 -3.96 -1.72 11.61
N TYR A 90 -4.71 -1.56 12.71
CA TYR A 90 -4.35 -0.64 13.78
C TYR A 90 -3.26 -1.30 14.63
N TRP A 91 -2.02 -0.81 14.54
CA TRP A 91 -1.04 -1.01 15.60
C TRP A 91 -1.07 0.21 16.51
N PHE A 92 -1.88 0.11 17.58
CA PHE A 92 -1.63 0.89 18.78
C PHE A 92 -0.47 0.18 19.49
N LEU A 93 0.77 0.57 19.20
CA LEU A 93 1.87 0.24 20.09
C LEU A 93 1.73 1.17 21.29
N ARG A 94 1.25 0.55 22.37
CA ARG A 94 1.38 1.03 23.73
C ARG A 94 2.87 1.17 24.08
#